data_AF-A0A358MBX8-F1
#
_entry.id   AF-A0A358MBX8-F1
#
_cell.length_a   1.000
_cell.length_b   1.000
_cell.length_c   1.000
_cell.angle_alpha   90.00
_cell.angle_beta   90.00
_cell.angle_gamma   90.00
#
_symmetry.space_group_name_H-M   'P 1'
#
loop_
_entity.id
_entity.type
_entity.pdbx_description
1 polymer ?
#
loop_
_entity_poly.entity_id
_entity_poly.type
_entity_poly.pdbx_seq_one_letter_code
_entity_poly.pdbx_strand_id
1 'polypeptide(L)' 'MSKRWKAAAVICEYNPFHMGHQYHLEETRRISGAEYVIAVMSGNFVQRG' A
#
# COMPACT_ATOMS: atom_id res chain seq x y z
N MET A 1 12.25 -3.51 -26.63
CA MET A 1 11.60 -2.45 -25.84
C MET A 1 11.94 -2.65 -24.37
N SER A 2 12.45 -1.63 -23.67
CA SER A 2 12.74 -1.73 -22.22
C SER A 2 11.42 -1.63 -21.44
N LYS A 3 11.13 -2.60 -20.57
CA LYS A 3 9.95 -2.59 -19.69
C LYS A 3 10.17 -1.54 -18.61
N ARG A 4 9.25 -0.57 -18.50
CA ARG A 4 9.21 0.37 -17.37
C ARG A 4 8.29 -0.20 -16.28
N TRP A 5 8.88 -0.54 -15.14
CA TRP A 5 8.14 -0.97 -13.96
C TRP A 5 7.39 0.21 -13.35
N LYS A 6 6.13 -0.01 -12.94
CA LYS A 6 5.33 0.95 -12.19
C LYS A 6 5.13 0.45 -10.76
N ALA A 7 5.34 1.33 -9.80
CA ALA A 7 5.04 1.08 -8.40
C ALA A 7 4.05 2.13 -7.88
N ALA A 8 3.20 1.73 -6.94
CA ALA A 8 2.39 2.62 -6.12
C ALA A 8 2.84 2.51 -4.66
N ALA A 9 2.77 3.60 -3.91
CA ALA A 9 3.07 3.61 -2.48
C ALA A 9 1.81 3.93 -1.68
N VAL A 10 1.61 3.23 -0.57
CA VAL A 10 0.57 3.53 0.43
C VAL A 10 1.23 3.90 1.75
N ILE A 11 0.72 4.94 2.41
CA ILE A 11 1.13 5.34 3.75
C ILE A 11 0.07 4.82 4.72
N CYS A 12 0.46 4.00 5.68
CA CYS A 12 -0.50 3.29 6.52
C CYS A 12 0.04 2.95 7.91
N GLU A 13 -0.83 2.43 8.76
CA GLU A 13 -0.45 1.93 10.10
C GLU A 13 -0.82 0.46 10.30
N TYR A 14 -1.88 -0.01 9.62
CA TYR A 14 -2.41 -1.37 9.67
C TYR A 14 -2.38 -2.01 11.06
N ASN A 15 -2.98 -1.33 12.03
CA ASN A 15 -3.00 -1.72 13.44
C ASN A 15 -4.43 -2.12 13.91
N PRO A 16 -4.92 -3.34 13.67
CA PRO A 16 -4.32 -4.43 12.89
C PRO A 16 -4.69 -4.37 11.39
N PHE A 17 -4.10 -5.25 10.59
CA PHE A 17 -4.55 -5.45 9.21
C PHE A 17 -5.96 -6.09 9.18
N HIS A 18 -6.86 -5.56 8.35
CA HIS A 18 -8.25 -6.03 8.23
C HIS A 18 -8.75 -5.93 6.79
N MET A 19 -9.95 -6.44 6.49
CA MET A 19 -10.49 -6.51 5.11
C MET A 19 -10.49 -5.15 4.38
N GLY A 20 -10.76 -4.05 5.08
CA GLY A 20 -10.66 -2.71 4.47
C GLY A 20 -9.24 -2.35 3.98
N HIS A 21 -8.20 -2.81 4.66
CA HIS A 21 -6.81 -2.60 4.26
C HIS A 21 -6.44 -3.45 3.04
N GLN A 22 -6.93 -4.71 3.00
CA GLN A 22 -6.80 -5.57 1.83
C GLN A 22 -7.45 -4.93 0.60
N TYR A 23 -8.70 -4.52 0.72
CA TYR A 23 -9.42 -3.86 -0.36
C TYR A 23 -8.70 -2.58 -0.83
N HIS A 24 -8.18 -1.78 0.10
CA HIS A 24 -7.38 -0.60 -0.22
C HIS A 24 -6.12 -0.94 -1.05
N LEU A 25 -5.39 -2.01 -0.72
CA LEU A 25 -4.21 -2.46 -1.48
C LEU A 25 -4.58 -3.00 -2.87
N GLU A 26 -5.67 -3.78 -2.95
CA GLU A 26 -6.19 -4.33 -4.20
C GLU A 26 -6.64 -3.21 -5.15
N GLU A 27 -7.41 -2.25 -4.64
CA GLU A 27 -7.85 -1.09 -5.42
C GLU A 27 -6.69 -0.18 -5.80
N THR A 28 -5.70 0.00 -4.91
CA THR A 28 -4.47 0.73 -5.26
C THR A 28 -3.80 0.11 -6.48
N ARG A 29 -3.59 -1.21 -6.47
CA ARG A 29 -3.01 -1.95 -7.60
C ARG A 29 -3.86 -1.79 -8.86
N ARG A 30 -5.18 -1.94 -8.75
CA ARG A 30 -6.13 -1.89 -9.87
C ARG A 30 -6.16 -0.52 -10.53
N ILE A 31 -6.27 0.55 -9.74
CA ILE A 31 -6.42 1.93 -10.22
C ILE A 31 -5.09 2.46 -10.77
N SER A 32 -3.97 2.18 -10.10
CA SER A 32 -2.66 2.70 -10.52
C SER A 32 -2.05 1.93 -11.69
N GLY A 33 -2.52 0.69 -11.95
CA GLY A 33 -1.89 -0.24 -12.88
C GLY A 33 -0.44 -0.57 -12.49
N ALA A 34 -0.14 -0.52 -11.17
CA ALA A 34 1.21 -0.79 -10.67
C ALA A 34 1.47 -2.29 -10.56
N GLU A 35 2.68 -2.69 -10.89
CA GLU A 35 3.14 -4.07 -10.75
C GLU A 35 3.51 -4.37 -9.29
N TYR A 36 3.94 -3.33 -8.56
CA TYR A 36 4.29 -3.39 -7.15
C TYR A 36 3.49 -2.35 -6.36
N VAL A 37 3.05 -2.74 -5.17
CA VAL A 37 2.50 -1.82 -4.16
C VAL A 37 3.44 -1.88 -2.96
N ILE A 38 3.93 -0.72 -2.53
CA ILE A 38 4.90 -0.57 -1.45
C ILE A 38 4.19 0.11 -0.29
N ALA A 39 4.19 -0.51 0.89
CA ALA A 39 3.66 0.11 2.10
C ALA A 39 4.78 0.82 2.86
N VAL A 40 4.60 2.10 3.15
CA VAL A 40 5.37 2.84 4.14
C VAL A 40 4.52 2.90 5.40
N MET A 41 4.88 2.05 6.36
CA MET A 41 4.03 1.76 7.51
C MET A 41 4.62 2.32 8.81
N SER A 42 3.76 2.81 9.70
CA SER A 42 4.13 3.09 11.09
C SER A 42 4.78 1.84 11.71
N GLY A 43 5.77 2.06 12.58
CA GLY A 43 6.43 1.01 13.34
C GLY A 43 5.64 0.65 14.60
N ASN A 44 6.34 0.53 15.73
CA ASN A 44 5.72 0.18 17.02
C ASN A 44 4.85 1.30 17.61
N PHE A 45 5.01 2.55 17.16
CA PHE A 45 4.23 3.70 17.59
C PHE A 45 3.47 4.28 16.40
N VAL A 46 2.22 4.64 16.61
CA VAL A 46 1.31 5.13 15.56
C VAL A 46 1.07 6.64 15.70
N GLN A 47 0.47 7.25 14.68
CA GLN A 47 0.18 8.67 14.63
C GLN A 47 -0.75 9.13 15.76
N ARG A 48 -1.56 8.23 16.31
CA ARG A 48 -2.52 8.50 17.39
C ARG A 48 -1.90 8.53 18.80
N GLY A 49 -0.58 8.31 18.94
CA GLY A 49 0.13 8.13 20.20
C GLY A 49 0.35 6.68 20.57
#